data_AF-A0A2E1Q970-F1
#
_entry.id   AF-A0A2E1Q970-F1
#
_cell.length_a   1.000
_cell.length_b   1.000
_cell.length_c   1.000
_cell.angle_alpha   90.00
_cell.angle_beta   90.00
_cell.angle_gamma   90.00
#
_symmetry.space_group_name_H-M   'P 1'
#
loop_
_entity.id
_entity.type
_entity.pdbx_description
1 polymer ?
#
loop_
_entity_poly.entity_id
_entity_poly.type
_entity_poly.pdbx_seq_one_letter_code
_entity_poly.pdbx_strand_id
1 'polypeptide(L)'
;MKSIKNIIPKHLKKYIVKQKYSQYDNINQSTWKFIMKISKDFFKNHGHSIYIEGLYKTGISIHEIPKISDINNKLNKFKWNAVPVRGFIPPNAFMEFQSLKILPIAADIRTHRHLTYTPAPDIIHEAAGHAPIIANKDYAKYLTEYGEIANKAIMSSEDMELYYAIRELSDIKEQTNINAKEVKKYNDKLKKAYKNITYASESSLLSRMNWWTVEYGLIGTIDNYKIYGAGLLSSVEESENCLNKKIKKIPLTIDCINYEYDITEQQPQLFVAKDFKQLSEILKELASKMSFKIGGLYGLKQAIKAKTLCTVVIDNKIQISGIFEKFLQKNNNLIFIKTKGRTQLSCNNKEIKNQGTDYHKNGYSCPIGKLKNYKKSINKLSNNELKELNIKLGRSINLEFESGIKLEGKVKKITRKKSEIILIKISNCTIQFNKKYLYLPEFGNFDLICGEIINSVYGGVADKLNFDKIKVNSKYESFNKKYENCNNKKLNTFHIKANLLNKNYSSEKSLKLFNDVIKYFPKEWLILYEILESSSKNSDKKISNKIIKKLNEFIKHNNSESKVIKRGLKLIK
;
A
#
# COMPACT_ATOMS: atom_id res chain seq x y z
N MET A 1 -11.59 -2.75 26.07
CA MET A 1 -10.98 -2.53 24.74
C MET A 1 -12.08 -2.51 23.68
N LYS A 2 -12.23 -1.43 22.90
CA LYS A 2 -13.17 -1.43 21.75
C LYS A 2 -12.70 -2.50 20.76
N SER A 3 -13.59 -3.38 20.31
CA SER A 3 -13.24 -4.41 19.32
C SER A 3 -12.68 -3.74 18.05
N ILE A 4 -11.70 -4.38 17.40
CA ILE A 4 -11.05 -3.90 16.17
C ILE A 4 -12.05 -3.51 15.07
N LYS A 5 -13.24 -4.15 15.07
CA LYS A 5 -14.35 -3.83 14.17
C LYS A 5 -14.84 -2.38 14.28
N ASN A 6 -14.60 -1.71 15.41
CA ASN A 6 -14.97 -0.30 15.65
C ASN A 6 -13.86 0.69 15.28
N ILE A 7 -12.63 0.22 14.99
CA ILE A 7 -11.48 1.07 14.62
C ILE A 7 -11.35 1.19 13.10
N ILE A 8 -11.70 0.13 12.37
CA ILE A 8 -11.51 0.07 10.91
C ILE A 8 -12.64 0.82 10.19
N PRO A 9 -12.33 1.85 9.37
CA PRO A 9 -13.30 2.55 8.54
C PRO A 9 -14.10 1.60 7.62
N LYS A 10 -15.39 1.89 7.42
CA LYS A 10 -16.30 1.03 6.65
C LYS A 10 -15.79 0.74 5.23
N HIS A 11 -15.18 1.73 4.56
CA HIS A 11 -14.67 1.59 3.19
C HIS A 11 -13.44 0.67 3.09
N LEU A 12 -12.68 0.49 4.19
CA LEU A 12 -11.54 -0.43 4.22
C LEU A 12 -11.95 -1.89 4.47
N LYS A 13 -13.11 -2.12 5.08
CA LYS A 13 -13.57 -3.49 5.43
C LYS A 13 -13.72 -4.41 4.21
N LYS A 14 -13.93 -3.86 3.00
CA LYS A 14 -14.02 -4.64 1.75
C LYS A 14 -12.69 -5.32 1.34
N TYR A 15 -11.56 -4.85 1.86
CA TYR A 15 -10.24 -5.43 1.60
C TYR A 15 -9.88 -6.56 2.57
N ILE A 16 -10.63 -6.68 3.68
CA ILE A 16 -10.35 -7.64 4.74
C ILE A 16 -11.04 -8.96 4.42
N VAL A 17 -10.30 -10.05 4.55
CA VAL A 17 -10.79 -11.43 4.37
C VAL A 17 -10.76 -12.20 5.69
N LYS A 18 -11.38 -13.38 5.72
CA LYS A 18 -11.20 -14.34 6.82
C LYS A 18 -9.99 -15.22 6.50
N GLN A 19 -9.02 -15.30 7.40
CA GLN A 19 -7.98 -16.33 7.32
C GLN A 19 -8.64 -17.69 7.58
N LYS A 20 -8.82 -18.50 6.53
CA LYS A 20 -9.35 -19.86 6.65
C LYS A 20 -8.21 -20.80 7.02
N TYR A 21 -7.82 -20.81 8.29
CA TYR A 21 -6.64 -21.55 8.76
C TYR A 21 -6.67 -23.05 8.40
N SER A 22 -7.85 -23.66 8.35
CA SER A 22 -8.04 -25.05 7.93
C SER A 22 -7.67 -25.34 6.46
N GLN A 23 -7.44 -24.31 5.65
CA GLN A 23 -6.96 -24.47 4.28
C GLN A 23 -5.45 -24.67 4.20
N TYR A 24 -4.66 -24.27 5.22
CA TYR A 24 -3.24 -24.61 5.24
C TYR A 24 -3.07 -26.10 5.50
N ASP A 25 -2.53 -26.82 4.54
CA ASP A 25 -2.22 -28.23 4.69
C ASP A 25 -0.82 -28.44 5.28
N ASN A 26 -0.37 -29.69 5.38
CA ASN A 26 0.94 -29.97 5.95
C ASN A 26 2.08 -29.54 5.04
N ILE A 27 1.88 -29.52 3.71
CA ILE A 27 2.88 -28.99 2.78
C ILE A 27 3.11 -27.50 3.05
N ASN A 28 2.03 -26.73 3.26
CA ASN A 28 2.11 -25.32 3.64
C ASN A 28 2.83 -25.14 4.99
N GLN A 29 2.50 -25.96 6.00
CA GLN A 29 3.15 -25.89 7.31
C GLN A 29 4.65 -26.22 7.22
N SER A 30 5.04 -27.24 6.45
CA SER A 30 6.42 -27.62 6.22
C SER A 30 7.18 -26.53 5.46
N THR A 31 6.54 -25.89 4.47
CA THR A 31 7.07 -24.74 3.73
C THR A 31 7.42 -23.59 4.65
N TRP A 32 6.45 -23.15 5.47
CA TRP A 32 6.66 -22.11 6.47
C TRP A 32 7.80 -22.45 7.42
N LYS A 33 7.73 -23.63 8.04
CA LYS A 33 8.69 -24.10 9.04
C LYS A 33 10.10 -24.14 8.48
N PHE A 34 10.27 -24.62 7.25
CA PHE A 34 11.56 -24.68 6.60
C PHE A 34 12.14 -23.28 6.32
N ILE A 35 11.34 -22.38 5.72
CA ILE A 35 11.77 -21.00 5.43
C ILE A 35 12.14 -20.27 6.73
N MET A 36 11.31 -20.36 7.77
CA MET A 36 11.58 -19.69 9.03
C MET A 36 12.86 -20.20 9.72
N LYS A 37 13.21 -21.49 9.56
CA LYS A 37 14.47 -22.04 10.09
C LYS A 37 15.70 -21.44 9.41
N ILE A 38 15.73 -21.47 8.07
CA ILE A 38 16.87 -20.89 7.33
C ILE A 38 16.96 -19.38 7.55
N SER A 39 15.82 -18.68 7.61
CA SER A 39 15.76 -17.24 7.88
C SER A 39 16.27 -16.92 9.28
N LYS A 40 15.85 -17.64 10.31
CA LYS A 40 16.30 -17.40 11.68
C LYS A 40 17.81 -17.54 11.81
N ASP A 41 18.38 -18.61 11.25
CA ASP A 41 19.83 -18.86 11.31
C ASP A 41 20.62 -17.75 10.61
N PHE A 42 20.20 -17.38 9.40
CA PHE A 42 20.86 -16.34 8.61
C PHE A 42 20.74 -14.95 9.24
N PHE A 43 19.52 -14.52 9.59
CA PHE A 43 19.26 -13.18 10.10
C PHE A 43 19.69 -12.98 11.55
N LYS A 44 20.02 -14.04 12.30
CA LYS A 44 20.70 -13.90 13.59
C LYS A 44 21.99 -13.07 13.48
N ASN A 45 22.71 -13.23 12.37
CA ASN A 45 24.00 -12.56 12.15
C ASN A 45 23.89 -11.35 11.20
N HIS A 46 22.94 -11.35 10.27
CA HIS A 46 22.81 -10.33 9.22
C HIS A 46 21.65 -9.35 9.42
N GLY A 47 20.62 -9.74 10.16
CA GLY A 47 19.45 -8.89 10.44
C GLY A 47 19.72 -7.87 11.54
N HIS A 48 18.92 -6.81 11.58
CA HIS A 48 18.92 -5.86 12.68
C HIS A 48 18.62 -6.58 14.00
N SER A 49 19.24 -6.15 15.10
CA SER A 49 19.18 -6.84 16.40
C SER A 49 17.76 -7.10 16.91
N ILE A 50 16.82 -6.22 16.58
CA ILE A 50 15.40 -6.37 16.95
C ILE A 50 14.70 -7.53 16.23
N TYR A 51 15.20 -8.01 15.09
CA TYR A 51 14.44 -8.91 14.22
C TYR A 51 14.05 -10.22 14.92
N ILE A 52 15.03 -10.90 15.51
CA ILE A 52 14.81 -12.21 16.15
C ILE A 52 13.88 -12.07 17.35
N GLU A 53 14.10 -11.06 18.20
CA GLU A 53 13.22 -10.76 19.34
C GLU A 53 11.81 -10.34 18.87
N GLY A 54 11.77 -9.57 17.78
CA GLY A 54 10.59 -9.05 17.11
C GLY A 54 9.65 -10.16 16.65
N LEU A 55 10.18 -11.23 16.04
CA LEU A 55 9.39 -12.41 15.65
C LEU A 55 8.54 -12.92 16.82
N TYR A 56 9.16 -13.12 17.98
CA TYR A 56 8.45 -13.59 19.18
C TYR A 56 7.49 -12.54 19.74
N LYS A 57 7.93 -11.29 19.79
CA LYS A 57 7.14 -10.16 20.29
C LYS A 57 5.88 -9.91 19.48
N THR A 58 5.89 -10.19 18.18
CA THR A 58 4.74 -9.99 17.28
C THR A 58 3.96 -11.26 16.96
N GLY A 59 4.25 -12.37 17.64
CA GLY A 59 3.45 -13.60 17.51
C GLY A 59 3.80 -14.47 16.30
N ILE A 60 4.98 -14.29 15.73
CA ILE A 60 5.48 -15.09 14.62
C ILE A 60 6.15 -16.34 15.15
N SER A 61 5.54 -17.49 14.85
CA SER A 61 6.10 -18.81 15.18
C SER A 61 7.06 -19.27 14.09
N ILE A 62 8.12 -19.97 14.48
CA ILE A 62 9.05 -20.64 13.56
C ILE A 62 8.50 -22.01 13.13
N HIS A 63 7.58 -22.59 13.91
CA HIS A 63 7.20 -24.00 13.78
C HIS A 63 5.93 -24.23 12.99
N GLU A 64 5.05 -23.22 12.96
CA GLU A 64 3.76 -23.29 12.29
C GLU A 64 3.38 -21.90 11.77
N ILE A 65 2.56 -21.88 10.73
CA ILE A 65 1.99 -20.66 10.18
C ILE A 65 1.20 -19.95 11.29
N PRO A 66 1.47 -18.68 11.60
CA PRO A 66 0.76 -17.98 12.65
C PRO A 66 -0.68 -17.68 12.26
N LYS A 67 -1.60 -17.75 13.23
CA LYS A 67 -2.92 -17.14 13.07
C LYS A 67 -2.78 -15.63 13.13
N ILE A 68 -3.33 -14.92 12.15
CA ILE A 68 -3.29 -13.45 12.09
C ILE A 68 -4.01 -12.84 13.31
N SER A 69 -4.98 -13.54 13.91
CA SER A 69 -5.58 -13.15 15.19
C SER A 69 -4.56 -13.07 16.33
N ASP A 70 -3.61 -14.01 16.36
CA ASP A 70 -2.62 -14.12 17.42
C ASP A 70 -1.52 -13.07 17.22
N ILE A 71 -1.11 -12.85 15.96
CA ILE A 71 -0.25 -11.72 15.57
C ILE A 71 -0.88 -10.41 16.03
N ASN A 72 -2.15 -10.20 15.69
CA ASN A 72 -2.88 -9.00 16.07
C ASN A 72 -2.92 -8.80 17.61
N ASN A 73 -3.18 -9.87 18.37
CA ASN A 73 -3.17 -9.80 19.84
C ASN A 73 -1.80 -9.38 20.39
N LYS A 74 -0.71 -9.80 19.75
CA LYS A 74 0.66 -9.45 20.14
C LYS A 74 1.03 -8.03 19.71
N LEU A 75 0.69 -7.63 18.47
CA LEU A 75 0.90 -6.28 17.96
C LEU A 75 0.16 -5.21 18.76
N ASN A 76 -0.98 -5.54 19.37
CA ASN A 76 -1.72 -4.61 20.23
C ASN A 76 -0.86 -4.03 21.37
N LYS A 77 0.13 -4.79 21.85
CA LYS A 77 1.10 -4.34 22.86
C LYS A 77 1.98 -3.18 22.37
N PHE A 78 2.14 -3.06 21.05
CA PHE A 78 2.86 -1.98 20.37
C PHE A 78 1.91 -0.89 19.84
N LYS A 79 0.62 -0.94 20.19
CA LYS A 79 -0.44 -0.06 19.65
C LYS A 79 -0.65 -0.22 18.14
N TRP A 80 -0.30 -1.39 17.61
CA TRP A 80 -0.54 -1.81 16.24
C TRP A 80 -1.57 -2.94 16.21
N ASN A 81 -2.27 -3.09 15.10
CA ASN A 81 -3.22 -4.17 14.85
C ASN A 81 -2.79 -4.90 13.57
N ALA A 82 -3.36 -6.08 13.31
CA ALA A 82 -3.22 -6.76 12.03
C ALA A 82 -4.57 -7.22 11.48
N VAL A 83 -4.70 -7.22 10.16
CA VAL A 83 -5.89 -7.71 9.46
C VAL A 83 -5.52 -8.64 8.32
N PRO A 84 -6.28 -9.73 8.09
CA PRO A 84 -6.04 -10.58 6.93
C PRO A 84 -6.51 -9.86 5.65
N VAL A 85 -5.66 -9.85 4.64
CA VAL A 85 -5.98 -9.43 3.27
C VAL A 85 -5.62 -10.56 2.29
N ARG A 86 -5.86 -10.34 1.00
CA ARG A 86 -5.62 -11.34 -0.04
C ARG A 86 -4.81 -10.76 -1.19
N GLY A 87 -3.61 -11.30 -1.42
CA GLY A 87 -2.58 -10.74 -2.30
C GLY A 87 -2.48 -9.20 -2.24
N PHE A 88 -2.29 -8.56 -3.39
CA PHE A 88 -2.15 -7.10 -3.47
C PHE A 88 -3.49 -6.36 -3.32
N ILE A 89 -3.59 -5.55 -2.26
CA ILE A 89 -4.64 -4.55 -2.12
C ILE A 89 -4.22 -3.21 -2.77
N PRO A 90 -5.16 -2.32 -3.13
CA PRO A 90 -4.80 -1.02 -3.71
C PRO A 90 -3.82 -0.26 -2.80
N PRO A 91 -2.76 0.38 -3.35
CA PRO A 91 -1.71 1.02 -2.55
C PRO A 91 -2.27 2.05 -1.57
N ASN A 92 -3.24 2.86 -1.99
CA ASN A 92 -3.89 3.82 -1.12
C ASN A 92 -4.60 3.19 0.09
N ALA A 93 -5.23 2.02 -0.09
CA ALA A 93 -5.88 1.28 0.99
C ALA A 93 -4.84 0.70 1.96
N PHE A 94 -3.74 0.15 1.43
CA PHE A 94 -2.62 -0.34 2.24
C PHE A 94 -2.01 0.77 3.10
N MET A 95 -1.72 1.94 2.50
CA MET A 95 -1.16 3.08 3.21
C MET A 95 -2.15 3.67 4.23
N GLU A 96 -3.45 3.66 3.95
CA GLU A 96 -4.47 4.06 4.92
C GLU A 96 -4.51 3.10 6.12
N PHE A 97 -4.39 1.78 5.92
CA PHE A 97 -4.25 0.84 7.03
C PHE A 97 -3.02 1.16 7.89
N GLN A 98 -1.85 1.42 7.28
CA GLN A 98 -0.65 1.78 8.03
C GLN A 98 -0.80 3.09 8.80
N SER A 99 -1.45 4.11 8.23
CA SER A 99 -1.76 5.37 8.92
C SER A 99 -2.62 5.17 10.18
N LEU A 100 -3.41 4.09 10.21
CA LEU A 100 -4.25 3.69 11.34
C LEU A 100 -3.55 2.67 12.26
N LYS A 101 -2.26 2.43 12.07
CA LYS A 101 -1.45 1.42 12.79
C LYS A 101 -2.03 0.02 12.64
N ILE A 102 -2.45 -0.32 11.43
CA ILE A 102 -2.96 -1.63 11.06
C ILE A 102 -2.01 -2.19 10.00
N LEU A 103 -1.43 -3.36 10.25
CA LEU A 103 -0.65 -4.13 9.27
C LEU A 103 -1.58 -5.06 8.48
N PRO A 104 -1.78 -4.84 7.17
CA PRO A 104 -2.43 -5.81 6.30
C PRO A 104 -1.51 -7.01 6.09
N ILE A 105 -1.97 -8.22 6.37
CA ILE A 105 -1.19 -9.45 6.18
C ILE A 105 -1.90 -10.33 5.16
N ALA A 106 -1.22 -10.63 4.05
CA ALA A 106 -1.71 -11.60 3.07
C ALA A 106 -1.93 -12.96 3.74
N ALA A 107 -3.12 -13.52 3.60
CA ALA A 107 -3.44 -14.83 4.15
C ALA A 107 -2.91 -15.98 3.27
N ASP A 108 -2.55 -15.70 2.02
CA ASP A 108 -2.02 -16.70 1.10
C ASP A 108 -0.57 -17.07 1.50
N ILE A 109 -0.13 -18.29 1.21
CA ILE A 109 1.26 -18.74 1.39
C ILE A 109 1.79 -19.24 0.05
N ARG A 110 3.04 -18.91 -0.28
CA ARG A 110 3.69 -19.41 -1.49
C ARG A 110 3.78 -20.95 -1.52
N THR A 111 3.89 -21.50 -2.71
CA THR A 111 4.07 -22.95 -2.88
C THR A 111 5.46 -23.42 -2.46
N HIS A 112 5.59 -24.69 -2.08
CA HIS A 112 6.88 -25.31 -1.73
C HIS A 112 7.86 -25.42 -2.90
N ARG A 113 7.43 -25.12 -4.13
CA ARG A 113 8.29 -25.04 -5.32
C ARG A 113 8.96 -23.68 -5.48
N HIS A 114 8.45 -22.67 -4.78
CA HIS A 114 8.90 -21.27 -4.86
C HIS A 114 9.40 -20.78 -3.49
N LEU A 115 10.23 -21.58 -2.80
CA LEU A 115 10.66 -21.25 -1.43
C LEU A 115 11.52 -19.97 -1.35
N THR A 116 12.31 -19.66 -2.39
CA THR A 116 13.27 -18.55 -2.36
C THR A 116 12.76 -17.24 -2.92
N TYR A 117 11.67 -17.28 -3.68
CA TYR A 117 11.14 -16.12 -4.35
C TYR A 117 9.64 -16.29 -4.55
N THR A 118 8.88 -15.25 -4.27
CA THR A 118 7.46 -15.19 -4.60
C THR A 118 7.21 -13.95 -5.46
N PRO A 119 6.47 -14.06 -6.57
CA PRO A 119 6.10 -12.89 -7.37
C PRO A 119 5.02 -12.03 -6.68
N ALA A 120 4.47 -12.48 -5.54
CA ALA A 120 3.41 -11.81 -4.80
C ALA A 120 3.66 -11.85 -3.28
N PRO A 121 3.32 -10.79 -2.52
CA PRO A 121 3.35 -10.81 -1.07
C PRO A 121 2.47 -11.93 -0.52
N ASP A 122 3.06 -12.75 0.34
CA ASP A 122 2.41 -13.85 1.03
C ASP A 122 2.56 -13.69 2.55
N ILE A 123 1.98 -14.60 3.33
CA ILE A 123 2.03 -14.54 4.79
C ILE A 123 3.46 -14.56 5.33
N ILE A 124 4.41 -15.18 4.63
CA ILE A 124 5.82 -15.17 5.02
C ILE A 124 6.37 -13.74 4.89
N HIS A 125 6.18 -13.10 3.74
CA HIS A 125 6.64 -11.74 3.51
C HIS A 125 6.04 -10.75 4.52
N GLU A 126 4.72 -10.75 4.68
CA GLU A 126 4.04 -9.78 5.52
C GLU A 126 4.26 -10.05 7.01
N ALA A 127 4.13 -11.31 7.43
CA ALA A 127 4.20 -11.65 8.85
C ALA A 127 5.65 -11.78 9.33
N ALA A 128 6.55 -12.40 8.57
CA ALA A 128 7.94 -12.57 8.99
C ALA A 128 8.85 -11.43 8.53
N GLY A 129 8.57 -10.75 7.41
CA GLY A 129 9.36 -9.61 6.95
C GLY A 129 9.01 -8.31 7.69
N HIS A 130 7.75 -7.88 7.60
CA HIS A 130 7.32 -6.57 8.13
C HIS A 130 7.08 -6.56 9.64
N ALA A 131 6.30 -7.51 10.15
CA ALA A 131 5.82 -7.45 11.53
C ALA A 131 6.94 -7.36 12.59
N PRO A 132 8.07 -8.11 12.51
CA PRO A 132 9.06 -8.12 13.59
C PRO A 132 9.69 -6.77 13.89
N ILE A 133 9.96 -5.96 12.85
CA ILE A 133 10.63 -4.66 13.02
C ILE A 133 9.69 -3.62 13.66
N ILE A 134 8.37 -3.80 13.60
CA ILE A 134 7.37 -2.96 14.31
C ILE A 134 7.58 -2.96 15.83
N ALA A 135 8.26 -3.99 16.39
CA ALA A 135 8.65 -3.98 17.80
C ALA A 135 9.60 -2.81 18.17
N ASN A 136 10.29 -2.22 17.19
CA ASN A 136 11.08 -1.00 17.36
C ASN A 136 10.18 0.26 17.26
N LYS A 137 10.25 1.12 18.28
CA LYS A 137 9.38 2.31 18.40
C LYS A 137 9.62 3.34 17.30
N ASP A 138 10.86 3.57 16.90
CA ASP A 138 11.22 4.56 15.88
C ASP A 138 10.77 4.09 14.50
N TYR A 139 10.98 2.80 14.19
CA TYR A 139 10.47 2.20 12.96
C TYR A 139 8.93 2.20 12.89
N ALA A 140 8.26 1.80 13.97
CA ALA A 140 6.80 1.84 14.06
C ALA A 140 6.24 3.26 13.89
N LYS A 141 6.94 4.27 14.40
CA LYS A 141 6.59 5.68 14.18
C LYS A 141 6.78 6.05 12.70
N TYR A 142 7.92 5.71 12.10
CA TYR A 142 8.18 5.94 10.68
C TYR A 142 7.09 5.32 9.79
N LEU A 143 6.71 4.06 9.99
CA LEU A 143 5.65 3.42 9.20
C LEU A 143 4.29 4.12 9.34
N THR A 144 3.96 4.60 10.54
CA THR A 144 2.72 5.37 10.74
C THR A 144 2.77 6.70 9.97
N GLU A 145 3.87 7.47 10.14
CA GLU A 145 4.08 8.75 9.45
C GLU A 145 4.09 8.55 7.93
N TYR A 146 4.70 7.47 7.45
CA TYR A 146 4.75 7.08 6.04
C TYR A 146 3.34 6.84 5.50
N GLY A 147 2.54 6.02 6.20
CA GLY A 147 1.14 5.79 5.83
C GLY A 147 0.29 7.06 5.81
N GLU A 148 0.46 7.96 6.79
CA GLU A 148 -0.25 9.24 6.86
C GLU A 148 0.07 10.17 5.68
N ILE A 149 1.34 10.21 5.26
CA ILE A 149 1.82 11.02 4.13
C ILE A 149 1.39 10.38 2.81
N ALA A 150 1.61 9.08 2.64
CA ALA A 150 1.28 8.35 1.43
C ALA A 150 -0.23 8.31 1.14
N ASN A 151 -1.08 8.28 2.17
CA ASN A 151 -2.54 8.40 2.00
C ASN A 151 -2.97 9.80 1.48
N LYS A 152 -2.10 10.82 1.53
CA LYS A 152 -2.33 12.16 0.96
C LYS A 152 -1.61 12.37 -0.38
N ALA A 153 -0.73 11.47 -0.77
CA ALA A 153 0.03 11.61 -2.01
C ALA A 153 -0.88 11.57 -3.23
N ILE A 154 -0.58 12.43 -4.22
CA ILE A 154 -1.29 12.39 -5.50
C ILE A 154 -0.74 11.22 -6.33
N MET A 155 -1.60 10.24 -6.56
CA MET A 155 -1.35 9.09 -7.44
C MET A 155 -1.92 9.36 -8.83
N SER A 156 -1.17 9.08 -9.89
CA SER A 156 -1.61 9.30 -11.27
C SER A 156 -2.49 8.17 -11.80
N SER A 157 -3.19 8.41 -12.91
CA SER A 157 -3.90 7.36 -13.63
C SER A 157 -2.95 6.29 -14.19
N GLU A 158 -1.72 6.68 -14.54
CA GLU A 158 -0.68 5.78 -15.05
C GLU A 158 -0.19 4.82 -13.95
N ASP A 159 -0.02 5.32 -12.71
CA ASP A 159 0.28 4.49 -11.54
C ASP A 159 -0.82 3.45 -11.28
N MET A 160 -2.09 3.85 -11.43
CA MET A 160 -3.24 2.97 -11.26
C MET A 160 -3.29 1.85 -12.30
N GLU A 161 -2.95 2.17 -13.55
CA GLU A 161 -2.84 1.17 -14.63
C GLU A 161 -1.72 0.16 -14.34
N LEU A 162 -0.56 0.64 -13.90
CA LEU A 162 0.56 -0.21 -13.50
C LEU A 162 0.19 -1.15 -12.35
N TYR A 163 -0.43 -0.62 -11.29
CA TYR A 163 -0.93 -1.43 -10.17
C TYR A 163 -1.85 -2.57 -10.64
N TYR A 164 -2.82 -2.27 -11.50
CA TYR A 164 -3.73 -3.31 -12.00
C TYR A 164 -3.04 -4.33 -12.89
N ALA A 165 -2.02 -3.95 -13.65
CA ALA A 165 -1.24 -4.88 -14.45
C ALA A 165 -0.40 -5.83 -13.57
N ILE A 166 0.24 -5.31 -12.51
CA ILE A 166 0.98 -6.12 -11.52
C ILE A 166 0.03 -7.10 -10.82
N ARG A 167 -1.13 -6.62 -10.34
CA ARG A 167 -2.14 -7.45 -9.66
C ARG A 167 -2.58 -8.61 -10.54
N GLU A 168 -2.95 -8.33 -11.79
CA GLU A 168 -3.44 -9.36 -12.70
C GLU A 168 -2.37 -10.41 -13.03
N LEU A 169 -1.11 -9.99 -13.22
CA LEU A 169 -0.01 -10.92 -13.44
C LEU A 169 0.25 -11.80 -12.21
N SER A 170 0.24 -11.20 -11.03
CA SER A 170 0.40 -11.90 -9.74
C SER A 170 -0.67 -12.96 -9.55
N ASP A 171 -1.94 -12.61 -9.77
CA ASP A 171 -3.07 -13.53 -9.60
C ASP A 171 -3.03 -14.71 -10.58
N ILE A 172 -2.43 -14.54 -11.77
CA ILE A 172 -2.27 -15.61 -12.77
C ILE A 172 -1.07 -16.50 -12.45
N LYS A 173 0.04 -15.94 -11.97
CA LYS A 173 1.25 -16.72 -11.63
C LYS A 173 1.03 -17.67 -10.44
N GLU A 174 0.12 -17.33 -9.54
CA GLU A 174 -0.24 -18.17 -8.38
C GLU A 174 -1.36 -19.18 -8.67
N GLN A 175 -1.85 -19.27 -9.92
CA GLN A 175 -2.80 -20.32 -10.29
C GLN A 175 -2.09 -21.66 -10.49
N THR A 176 -2.78 -22.74 -10.13
CA THR A 176 -2.23 -24.11 -10.20
C THR A 176 -2.13 -24.64 -11.63
N ASN A 177 -3.03 -24.22 -12.52
CA ASN A 177 -3.01 -24.54 -13.95
C ASN A 177 -2.55 -23.31 -14.76
N ILE A 178 -1.24 -23.07 -14.75
CA ILE A 178 -0.64 -21.92 -15.45
C ILE A 178 -0.74 -22.13 -16.97
N ASN A 179 -1.54 -21.30 -17.64
CA ASN A 179 -1.54 -21.22 -19.10
C ASN A 179 -0.42 -20.26 -19.55
N ALA A 180 0.62 -20.81 -20.20
CA ALA A 180 1.76 -20.02 -20.67
C ALA A 180 1.35 -18.86 -21.62
N LYS A 181 0.28 -19.04 -22.41
CA LYS A 181 -0.27 -17.97 -23.28
C LYS A 181 -0.88 -16.84 -22.46
N GLU A 182 -1.57 -17.16 -21.36
CA GLU A 182 -2.15 -16.15 -20.46
C GLU A 182 -1.06 -15.39 -19.70
N VAL A 183 -0.06 -16.10 -19.15
CA VAL A 183 1.09 -15.45 -18.49
C VAL A 183 1.79 -14.48 -19.44
N LYS A 184 2.02 -14.87 -20.70
CA LYS A 184 2.61 -13.98 -21.72
C LYS A 184 1.76 -12.73 -21.93
N LYS A 185 0.44 -12.88 -22.10
CA LYS A 185 -0.49 -11.75 -22.26
C LYS A 185 -0.41 -10.75 -21.11
N TYR A 186 -0.39 -11.23 -19.86
CA TYR A 186 -0.32 -10.34 -18.68
C TYR A 186 1.07 -9.72 -18.50
N ASN A 187 2.15 -10.43 -18.84
CA ASN A 187 3.49 -9.85 -18.91
C ASN A 187 3.57 -8.71 -19.95
N ASP A 188 3.00 -8.90 -21.14
CA ASP A 188 2.99 -7.86 -22.19
C ASP A 188 2.18 -6.64 -21.75
N LYS A 189 1.07 -6.86 -21.04
CA LYS A 189 0.29 -5.78 -20.42
C LYS A 189 1.09 -5.00 -19.38
N LEU A 190 1.83 -5.70 -18.50
CA LEU A 190 2.72 -5.07 -17.52
C LEU A 190 3.82 -4.24 -18.19
N LYS A 191 4.49 -4.79 -19.21
CA LYS A 191 5.50 -4.07 -20.00
C LYS A 191 4.92 -2.81 -20.64
N LYS A 192 3.70 -2.88 -21.18
CA LYS A 192 3.01 -1.71 -21.74
C LYS A 192 2.72 -0.66 -20.67
N ALA A 193 2.26 -1.08 -19.48
CA ALA A 193 1.99 -0.16 -18.38
C ALA A 193 3.26 0.58 -17.94
N TYR A 194 4.40 -0.10 -17.83
CA TYR A 194 5.70 0.54 -17.55
C TYR A 194 6.09 1.57 -18.63
N LYS A 195 5.94 1.23 -19.92
CA LYS A 195 6.27 2.15 -21.02
C LYS A 195 5.36 3.39 -21.08
N ASN A 196 4.17 3.30 -20.51
CA ASN A 196 3.20 4.41 -20.49
C ASN A 196 3.44 5.40 -19.34
N ILE A 197 4.35 5.13 -18.41
CA ILE A 197 4.69 6.06 -17.33
C ILE A 197 5.44 7.26 -17.95
N THR A 198 4.81 8.44 -17.91
CA THR A 198 5.35 9.66 -18.51
C THR A 198 6.04 10.57 -17.49
N TYR A 199 5.84 10.33 -16.19
CA TYR A 199 6.47 11.08 -15.10
C TYR A 199 6.36 10.33 -13.76
N ALA A 200 7.22 10.69 -12.80
CA ALA A 200 7.08 10.24 -11.42
C ALA A 200 6.01 11.07 -10.68
N SER A 201 4.92 10.44 -10.26
CA SER A 201 3.93 11.07 -9.39
C SER A 201 4.45 11.13 -7.96
N GLU A 202 3.77 11.88 -7.08
CA GLU A 202 4.12 11.89 -5.66
C GLU A 202 4.01 10.50 -5.03
N SER A 203 3.00 9.73 -5.47
CA SER A 203 2.85 8.32 -5.07
C SER A 203 4.02 7.47 -5.57
N SER A 204 4.51 7.68 -6.80
CA SER A 204 5.65 6.92 -7.34
C SER A 204 6.95 7.27 -6.58
N LEU A 205 7.19 8.54 -6.26
CA LEU A 205 8.35 8.97 -5.48
C LEU A 205 8.38 8.36 -4.08
N LEU A 206 7.23 8.35 -3.41
CA LEU A 206 7.06 7.66 -2.14
C LEU A 206 7.29 6.14 -2.30
N SER A 207 6.74 5.52 -3.33
CA SER A 207 6.97 4.10 -3.62
C SER A 207 8.46 3.76 -3.75
N ARG A 208 9.26 4.60 -4.40
CA ARG A 208 10.73 4.45 -4.46
C ARG A 208 11.37 4.57 -3.08
N MET A 209 10.99 5.56 -2.27
CA MET A 209 11.45 5.67 -0.89
C MET A 209 11.11 4.41 -0.08
N ASN A 210 9.89 3.91 -0.19
CA ASN A 210 9.45 2.69 0.50
C ASN A 210 10.26 1.47 0.06
N TRP A 211 10.48 1.33 -1.25
CA TRP A 211 11.30 0.25 -1.81
C TRP A 211 12.70 0.24 -1.20
N TRP A 212 13.38 1.38 -1.21
CA TRP A 212 14.75 1.51 -0.69
C TRP A 212 14.86 1.58 0.82
N THR A 213 13.74 1.57 1.55
CA THR A 213 13.72 1.61 3.01
C THR A 213 12.97 0.42 3.60
N VAL A 214 11.64 0.42 3.54
CA VAL A 214 10.78 -0.60 4.14
C VAL A 214 11.00 -1.97 3.51
N GLU A 215 11.24 -2.06 2.20
CA GLU A 215 11.39 -3.35 1.50
C GLU A 215 12.85 -3.82 1.42
N TYR A 216 13.77 -2.94 1.03
CA TYR A 216 15.18 -3.25 0.73
C TYR A 216 16.16 -2.37 1.52
N GLY A 217 15.77 -1.89 2.70
CA GLY A 217 16.61 -1.05 3.54
C GLY A 217 17.66 -1.80 4.36
N LEU A 218 18.83 -1.17 4.48
CA LEU A 218 19.90 -1.53 5.40
C LEU A 218 20.07 -0.45 6.47
N ILE A 219 20.62 -0.80 7.63
CA ILE A 219 20.81 0.12 8.76
C ILE A 219 22.20 -0.06 9.39
N GLY A 220 22.87 1.03 9.76
CA GLY A 220 24.24 1.05 10.29
C GLY A 220 25.17 1.95 9.47
N THR A 221 26.39 1.51 9.20
CA THR A 221 27.35 2.19 8.31
C THR A 221 27.54 1.41 7.01
N ILE A 222 28.13 2.03 5.98
CA ILE A 222 28.44 1.34 4.70
C ILE A 222 29.30 0.09 4.92
N ASP A 223 30.24 0.15 5.86
CA ASP A 223 31.15 -0.96 6.14
C ASP A 223 30.58 -1.97 7.16
N ASN A 224 29.59 -1.56 7.95
CA ASN A 224 28.95 -2.38 8.98
C ASN A 224 27.45 -2.10 9.07
N TYR A 225 26.69 -2.74 8.17
CA TYR A 225 25.24 -2.64 8.10
C TYR A 225 24.54 -3.94 8.51
N LYS A 226 23.26 -3.81 8.85
CA LYS A 226 22.31 -4.90 9.08
C LYS A 226 21.08 -4.75 8.20
N ILE A 227 20.40 -5.87 7.94
CA ILE A 227 19.16 -5.92 7.16
C ILE A 227 17.97 -5.56 8.06
N TYR A 228 17.11 -4.66 7.61
CA TYR A 228 15.78 -4.47 8.21
C TYR A 228 14.63 -4.46 7.19
N GLY A 229 14.93 -4.31 5.89
CA GLY A 229 13.91 -4.31 4.84
C GLY A 229 13.17 -5.64 4.74
N ALA A 230 11.84 -5.59 4.64
CA ALA A 230 10.96 -6.76 4.69
C ALA A 230 11.14 -7.70 3.47
N GLY A 231 11.35 -7.16 2.27
CA GLY A 231 11.71 -7.91 1.07
C GLY A 231 12.92 -8.80 1.35
N LEU A 232 14.01 -8.21 1.86
CA LEU A 232 15.21 -8.94 2.25
C LEU A 232 14.96 -9.94 3.40
N LEU A 233 14.28 -9.52 4.48
CA LEU A 233 13.97 -10.39 5.63
C LEU A 233 13.07 -11.59 5.28
N SER A 234 12.36 -11.52 4.15
CA SER A 234 11.50 -12.58 3.64
C SER A 234 12.19 -13.54 2.66
N SER A 235 13.43 -13.25 2.24
CA SER A 235 14.22 -14.11 1.35
C SER A 235 15.71 -14.11 1.70
N VAL A 236 16.19 -15.26 2.19
CA VAL A 236 17.63 -15.48 2.46
C VAL A 236 18.46 -15.45 1.17
N GLU A 237 17.93 -15.98 0.06
CA GLU A 237 18.67 -15.97 -1.21
C GLU A 237 18.86 -14.55 -1.72
N GLU A 238 17.80 -13.74 -1.72
CA GLU A 238 17.88 -12.36 -2.15
C GLU A 238 18.78 -11.53 -1.23
N SER A 239 18.71 -11.77 0.08
CA SER A 239 19.63 -11.19 1.05
C SER A 239 21.09 -11.50 0.72
N GLU A 240 21.48 -12.77 0.58
CA GLU A 240 22.86 -13.13 0.25
C GLU A 240 23.35 -12.47 -1.04
N ASN A 241 22.51 -12.43 -2.07
CA ASN A 241 22.86 -11.77 -3.34
C ASN A 241 23.06 -10.26 -3.14
N CYS A 242 22.17 -9.59 -2.41
CA CYS A 242 22.23 -8.15 -2.21
C CYS A 242 23.33 -7.72 -1.23
N LEU A 243 23.78 -8.59 -0.31
CA LEU A 243 24.92 -8.34 0.57
C LEU A 243 26.28 -8.56 -0.12
N ASN A 244 26.30 -9.05 -1.35
CA ASN A 244 27.53 -9.20 -2.13
C ASN A 244 28.23 -7.84 -2.31
N LYS A 245 29.56 -7.81 -2.18
CA LYS A 245 30.41 -6.62 -2.38
C LYS A 245 30.24 -5.96 -3.75
N LYS A 246 29.78 -6.71 -4.77
CA LYS A 246 29.48 -6.19 -6.11
C LYS A 246 28.29 -5.23 -6.14
N ILE A 247 27.35 -5.37 -5.20
CA ILE A 247 26.15 -4.53 -5.15
C ILE A 247 26.49 -3.25 -4.37
N LYS A 248 26.22 -2.08 -4.96
CA LYS A 248 26.56 -0.79 -4.35
C LYS A 248 25.77 -0.54 -3.07
N LYS A 249 26.43 0.07 -2.08
CA LYS A 249 25.83 0.50 -0.80
C LYS A 249 25.95 2.02 -0.70
N ILE A 250 24.83 2.71 -0.51
CA ILE A 250 24.73 4.16 -0.58
C ILE A 250 24.17 4.69 0.74
N PRO A 251 24.72 5.75 1.36
CA PRO A 251 24.08 6.40 2.50
C PRO A 251 22.67 6.84 2.14
N LEU A 252 21.72 6.60 3.03
CA LEU A 252 20.35 7.01 2.80
C LEU A 252 20.21 8.53 2.89
N THR A 253 19.77 9.15 1.80
CA THR A 253 19.31 10.55 1.72
C THR A 253 17.96 10.58 0.99
N ILE A 254 17.34 11.76 0.87
CA ILE A 254 16.14 11.92 0.04
C ILE A 254 16.37 11.50 -1.42
N ASP A 255 17.62 11.50 -1.91
CA ASP A 255 17.95 11.17 -3.30
C ASP A 255 17.58 9.74 -3.69
N CYS A 256 17.28 8.86 -2.73
CA CYS A 256 16.80 7.51 -3.02
C CYS A 256 15.53 7.51 -3.90
N ILE A 257 14.71 8.57 -3.86
CA ILE A 257 13.52 8.71 -4.73
C ILE A 257 13.86 8.88 -6.22
N ASN A 258 15.12 9.18 -6.55
CA ASN A 258 15.59 9.29 -7.94
C ASN A 258 16.06 7.94 -8.50
N TYR A 259 16.11 6.89 -7.68
CA TYR A 259 16.53 5.55 -8.10
C TYR A 259 15.30 4.69 -8.39
N GLU A 260 15.17 4.29 -9.65
CA GLU A 260 14.14 3.36 -10.11
C GLU A 260 14.50 1.92 -9.76
N TYR A 261 13.48 1.06 -9.71
CA TYR A 261 13.63 -0.35 -9.37
C TYR A 261 12.76 -1.22 -10.28
N ASP A 262 13.22 -2.46 -10.49
CA ASP A 262 12.44 -3.53 -11.11
C ASP A 262 12.17 -4.60 -10.05
N ILE A 263 10.89 -4.91 -9.84
CA ILE A 263 10.43 -5.91 -8.87
C ILE A 263 10.77 -7.36 -9.30
N THR A 264 11.20 -7.55 -10.54
CA THR A 264 11.49 -8.86 -11.14
C THR A 264 12.97 -9.19 -11.22
N GLU A 265 13.84 -8.21 -10.99
CA GLU A 265 15.29 -8.34 -11.09
C GLU A 265 15.97 -8.16 -9.73
N GLN A 266 17.25 -8.53 -9.66
CA GLN A 266 18.05 -8.28 -8.47
C GLN A 266 18.32 -6.79 -8.29
N GLN A 267 18.33 -6.34 -7.04
CA GLN A 267 18.50 -4.91 -6.73
C GLN A 267 19.95 -4.46 -7.01
N PRO A 268 20.17 -3.48 -7.91
CA PRO A 268 21.52 -3.07 -8.32
C PRO A 268 22.27 -2.27 -7.24
N GLN A 269 21.53 -1.70 -6.29
CA GLN A 269 22.06 -0.98 -5.14
C GLN A 269 21.14 -1.17 -3.94
N LEU A 270 21.66 -0.87 -2.74
CA LEU A 270 20.88 -0.72 -1.52
C LEU A 270 21.27 0.56 -0.79
N PHE A 271 20.35 1.06 0.05
CA PHE A 271 20.56 2.24 0.86
C PHE A 271 20.74 1.89 2.34
N VAL A 272 21.67 2.57 3.00
CA VAL A 272 22.05 2.36 4.40
C VAL A 272 21.62 3.57 5.23
N ALA A 273 20.59 3.38 6.07
CA ALA A 273 20.18 4.35 7.07
C ALA A 273 21.13 4.32 8.27
N LYS A 274 21.48 5.47 8.85
CA LYS A 274 22.26 5.55 10.10
C LYS A 274 21.50 4.90 11.26
N ASP A 275 20.19 5.16 11.33
CA ASP A 275 19.25 4.68 12.33
C ASP A 275 17.80 4.80 11.80
N PHE A 276 16.82 4.32 12.57
CA PHE A 276 15.41 4.43 12.19
C PHE A 276 14.84 5.84 12.27
N LYS A 277 15.46 6.77 13.01
CA LYS A 277 15.00 8.17 13.10
C LYS A 277 15.26 8.89 11.79
N GLN A 278 16.35 8.56 11.11
CA GLN A 278 16.67 9.09 9.79
C GLN A 278 15.55 8.86 8.78
N LEU A 279 14.87 7.71 8.85
CA LEU A 279 13.75 7.38 7.95
C LEU A 279 12.64 8.43 8.06
N SER A 280 12.28 8.82 9.28
CA SER A 280 11.33 9.90 9.53
C SER A 280 11.84 11.27 9.10
N GLU A 281 13.15 11.54 9.24
CA GLU A 281 13.77 12.81 8.82
C GLU A 281 13.64 13.01 7.30
N ILE A 282 14.07 12.03 6.50
CA ILE A 282 14.01 12.11 5.03
C ILE A 282 12.56 12.11 4.51
N LEU A 283 11.66 11.39 5.18
CA LEU A 283 10.24 11.37 4.83
C LEU A 283 9.60 12.73 5.05
N LYS A 284 9.95 13.43 6.14
CA LYS A 284 9.48 14.80 6.39
C LYS A 284 10.04 15.78 5.39
N GLU A 285 11.30 15.60 4.98
CA GLU A 285 11.90 16.39 3.92
C GLU A 285 11.11 16.22 2.60
N LEU A 286 10.82 14.98 2.19
CA LEU A 286 9.99 14.70 1.01
C LEU A 286 8.58 15.29 1.16
N ALA A 287 7.94 15.08 2.31
CA ALA A 287 6.60 15.59 2.57
C ALA A 287 6.50 17.12 2.45
N SER A 288 7.54 17.85 2.85
CA SER A 288 7.60 19.32 2.70
C SER A 288 7.53 19.78 1.25
N LYS A 289 7.95 18.92 0.30
CA LYS A 289 7.97 19.17 -1.14
C LYS A 289 6.69 18.68 -1.86
N MET A 290 5.71 18.13 -1.12
CA MET A 290 4.47 17.57 -1.68
C MET A 290 3.30 18.56 -1.69
N SER A 291 2.36 18.31 -2.59
CA SER A 291 1.17 19.12 -2.88
C SER A 291 0.30 19.39 -1.66
N PHE A 292 0.23 18.44 -0.72
CA PHE A 292 -0.61 18.61 0.47
C PHE A 292 -0.01 19.59 1.49
N LYS A 293 1.30 19.85 1.42
CA LYS A 293 2.01 20.86 2.21
C LYS A 293 2.13 22.19 1.48
N ILE A 294 2.43 22.16 0.18
CA ILE A 294 2.63 23.36 -0.64
C ILE A 294 1.30 24.02 -1.04
N GLY A 295 0.31 23.23 -1.43
CA GLY A 295 -0.98 23.74 -1.91
C GLY A 295 -0.87 24.56 -3.21
N GLY A 296 -1.74 25.56 -3.33
CA GLY A 296 -1.71 26.56 -4.40
C GLY A 296 -1.66 26.02 -5.84
N LEU A 297 -0.94 26.74 -6.69
CA LEU A 297 -0.75 26.41 -8.11
C LEU A 297 0.02 25.11 -8.32
N TYR A 298 1.04 24.86 -7.49
CA TYR A 298 1.84 23.63 -7.57
C TYR A 298 0.95 22.40 -7.40
N GLY A 299 0.21 22.31 -6.29
CA GLY A 299 -0.63 21.15 -6.01
C GLY A 299 -1.74 20.95 -7.04
N LEU A 300 -2.32 22.05 -7.56
CA LEU A 300 -3.36 21.96 -8.57
C LEU A 300 -2.83 21.45 -9.92
N LYS A 301 -1.62 21.85 -10.33
CA LYS A 301 -0.96 21.30 -11.53
C LYS A 301 -0.76 19.79 -11.39
N GLN A 302 -0.32 19.33 -10.22
CA GLN A 302 -0.14 17.90 -9.94
C GLN A 302 -1.48 17.15 -10.01
N ALA A 303 -2.55 17.69 -9.40
CA ALA A 303 -3.88 17.08 -9.43
C ALA A 303 -4.47 16.95 -10.84
N ILE A 304 -4.30 17.97 -11.69
CA ILE A 304 -4.77 17.94 -13.08
C ILE A 304 -3.97 16.93 -13.90
N LYS A 305 -2.63 16.93 -13.74
CA LYS A 305 -1.74 15.99 -14.43
C LYS A 305 -2.08 14.54 -14.07
N ALA A 306 -2.41 14.29 -12.80
CA ALA A 306 -2.72 12.96 -12.28
C ALA A 306 -3.99 12.33 -12.86
N LYS A 307 -4.98 13.12 -13.28
CA LYS A 307 -6.26 12.64 -13.83
C LYS A 307 -7.02 11.66 -12.91
N THR A 308 -6.75 11.71 -11.62
CA THR A 308 -7.38 10.89 -10.57
C THR A 308 -8.16 11.78 -9.60
N LEU A 309 -8.90 11.14 -8.68
CA LEU A 309 -9.60 11.86 -7.62
C LEU A 309 -8.58 12.54 -6.70
N CYS A 310 -8.71 13.86 -6.56
CA CYS A 310 -7.94 14.67 -5.63
C CYS A 310 -8.89 15.55 -4.81
N THR A 311 -8.36 16.16 -3.77
CA THR A 311 -9.05 17.17 -2.97
C THR A 311 -8.25 18.45 -2.90
N VAL A 312 -8.89 19.57 -3.19
CA VAL A 312 -8.40 20.93 -2.94
C VAL A 312 -8.99 21.43 -1.63
N VAL A 313 -8.15 21.98 -0.74
CA VAL A 313 -8.57 22.61 0.51
C VAL A 313 -8.46 24.11 0.41
N ILE A 314 -9.59 24.80 0.57
CA ILE A 314 -9.72 26.25 0.56
C ILE A 314 -9.86 26.75 2.00
N ASP A 315 -9.06 27.74 2.37
CA ASP A 315 -9.00 28.39 3.69
C ASP A 315 -8.95 27.39 4.86
N ASN A 316 -8.20 26.29 4.69
CA ASN A 316 -8.04 25.18 5.65
C ASN A 316 -9.34 24.50 6.13
N LYS A 317 -10.47 24.73 5.47
CA LYS A 317 -11.79 24.32 5.97
C LYS A 317 -12.66 23.67 4.91
N ILE A 318 -12.77 24.29 3.74
CA ILE A 318 -13.68 23.88 2.67
C ILE A 318 -12.90 23.00 1.71
N GLN A 319 -13.51 21.89 1.28
CA GLN A 319 -12.84 20.88 0.47
C GLN A 319 -13.66 20.60 -0.78
N ILE A 320 -12.98 20.56 -1.92
CA ILE A 320 -13.56 20.18 -3.20
C ILE A 320 -12.88 18.88 -3.62
N SER A 321 -13.61 17.78 -3.64
CA SER A 321 -13.12 16.46 -4.01
C SER A 321 -13.64 16.05 -5.37
N GLY A 322 -12.76 15.78 -6.33
CA GLY A 322 -13.12 15.43 -7.71
C GLY A 322 -11.91 15.26 -8.62
N ILE A 323 -12.15 15.05 -9.92
CA ILE A 323 -11.08 15.05 -10.93
C ILE A 323 -10.93 16.48 -11.45
N PHE A 324 -9.79 17.11 -11.19
CA PHE A 324 -9.51 18.47 -11.63
C PHE A 324 -9.19 18.49 -13.13
N GLU A 325 -9.83 19.39 -13.86
CA GLU A 325 -9.73 19.48 -15.32
C GLU A 325 -8.96 20.73 -15.74
N LYS A 326 -9.30 21.87 -15.15
CA LYS A 326 -8.79 23.17 -15.60
C LYS A 326 -8.67 24.15 -14.45
N PHE A 327 -7.76 25.10 -14.60
CA PHE A 327 -7.71 26.31 -13.79
C PHE A 327 -7.53 27.55 -14.66
N LEU A 328 -7.78 28.71 -14.09
CA LEU A 328 -7.37 29.99 -14.64
C LEU A 328 -6.46 30.70 -13.64
N GLN A 329 -5.51 31.46 -14.16
CA GLN A 329 -4.58 32.26 -13.37
C GLN A 329 -4.49 33.69 -13.91
N LYS A 330 -4.20 34.64 -13.02
CA LYS A 330 -3.86 36.02 -13.37
C LYS A 330 -2.77 36.50 -12.41
N ASN A 331 -1.68 37.06 -12.94
CA ASN A 331 -0.52 37.51 -12.16
C ASN A 331 -0.01 36.42 -11.18
N ASN A 332 0.15 35.19 -11.67
CA ASN A 332 0.51 33.98 -10.89
C ASN A 332 -0.46 33.56 -9.77
N ASN A 333 -1.58 34.26 -9.58
CA ASN A 333 -2.62 33.87 -8.63
C ASN A 333 -3.67 32.99 -9.31
N LEU A 334 -4.09 31.93 -8.63
CA LEU A 334 -5.22 31.10 -9.03
C LEU A 334 -6.52 31.88 -8.81
N ILE A 335 -7.33 31.99 -9.86
CA ILE A 335 -8.58 32.77 -9.83
C ILE A 335 -9.80 31.90 -10.06
N PHE A 336 -9.62 30.70 -10.62
CA PHE A 336 -10.72 29.80 -10.93
C PHE A 336 -10.22 28.37 -11.05
N ILE A 337 -11.01 27.41 -10.58
CA ILE A 337 -10.78 25.98 -10.75
C ILE A 337 -12.05 25.28 -11.25
N LYS A 338 -11.86 24.21 -12.02
CA LYS A 338 -12.93 23.37 -12.54
C LYS A 338 -12.59 21.90 -12.38
N THR A 339 -13.55 21.15 -11.88
CA THR A 339 -13.53 19.68 -11.91
C THR A 339 -14.45 19.16 -13.01
N LYS A 340 -14.21 17.92 -13.42
CA LYS A 340 -15.07 17.16 -14.33
C LYS A 340 -15.69 15.96 -13.62
N GLY A 341 -16.91 15.61 -14.02
CA GLY A 341 -17.63 14.47 -13.47
C GLY A 341 -17.96 14.65 -11.97
N ARG A 342 -18.19 13.52 -11.30
CA ARG A 342 -18.68 13.48 -9.92
C ARG A 342 -17.76 14.26 -8.96
N THR A 343 -18.31 15.28 -8.30
CA THR A 343 -17.61 16.13 -7.34
C THR A 343 -18.34 16.16 -6.00
N GLN A 344 -17.60 16.32 -4.90
CA GLN A 344 -18.17 16.47 -3.57
C GLN A 344 -17.60 17.73 -2.91
N LEU A 345 -18.48 18.54 -2.32
CA LEU A 345 -18.08 19.65 -1.47
C LEU A 345 -18.19 19.22 -0.01
N SER A 346 -17.11 19.39 0.73
CA SER A 346 -16.98 18.98 2.11
C SER A 346 -16.48 20.14 2.97
N CYS A 347 -16.73 20.07 4.26
CA CYS A 347 -16.13 20.98 5.23
C CYS A 347 -15.70 20.21 6.47
N ASN A 348 -14.41 20.29 6.81
CA ASN A 348 -13.77 19.50 7.85
C ASN A 348 -13.98 17.98 7.66
N ASN A 349 -13.69 17.47 6.45
CA ASN A 349 -13.78 16.05 6.06
C ASN A 349 -15.18 15.44 6.13
N LYS A 350 -16.22 16.27 6.08
CA LYS A 350 -17.63 15.82 6.01
C LYS A 350 -18.34 16.53 4.88
N GLU A 351 -19.10 15.78 4.09
CA GLU A 351 -19.93 16.31 3.02
C GLU A 351 -20.83 17.44 3.55
N ILE A 352 -20.85 18.57 2.83
CA ILE A 352 -21.82 19.64 3.09
C ILE A 352 -23.19 19.11 2.65
N LYS A 353 -24.22 19.26 3.49
CA LYS A 353 -25.56 18.72 3.23
C LYS A 353 -26.04 19.07 1.80
N ASN A 354 -26.36 18.03 1.03
CA ASN A 354 -26.80 18.09 -0.37
C ASN A 354 -25.77 18.64 -1.36
N GLN A 355 -24.47 18.48 -1.08
CA GLN A 355 -23.36 18.88 -1.97
C GLN A 355 -22.48 17.68 -2.34
N GLY A 356 -23.08 16.48 -2.41
CA GLY A 356 -22.41 15.24 -2.77
C GLY A 356 -22.33 14.99 -4.27
N THR A 357 -21.81 13.82 -4.63
CA THR A 357 -21.56 13.41 -6.02
C THR A 357 -22.81 13.26 -6.89
N ASP A 358 -23.98 13.05 -6.28
CA ASP A 358 -25.26 13.02 -6.98
C ASP A 358 -25.79 14.42 -7.34
N TYR A 359 -25.32 15.46 -6.65
CA TYR A 359 -25.70 16.82 -6.97
C TYR A 359 -24.72 17.42 -8.00
N HIS A 360 -23.41 17.27 -7.77
CA HIS A 360 -22.37 17.72 -8.71
C HIS A 360 -21.92 16.58 -9.64
N LYS A 361 -22.84 16.02 -10.43
CA LYS A 361 -22.57 14.84 -11.30
C LYS A 361 -21.59 15.12 -12.44
N ASN A 362 -21.61 16.35 -12.97
CA ASN A 362 -20.91 16.72 -14.21
C ASN A 362 -19.63 17.54 -13.98
N GLY A 363 -19.35 17.90 -12.73
CA GLY A 363 -18.21 18.73 -12.36
C GLY A 363 -18.65 19.84 -11.43
N TYR A 364 -17.69 20.70 -11.09
CA TYR A 364 -17.90 21.87 -10.25
C TYR A 364 -16.96 22.99 -10.69
N SER A 365 -17.47 24.21 -10.64
CA SER A 365 -16.72 25.42 -11.00
C SER A 365 -16.61 26.31 -9.77
N CYS A 366 -15.41 26.82 -9.50
CA CYS A 366 -15.15 27.62 -8.31
C CYS A 366 -14.28 28.82 -8.66
N PRO A 367 -14.83 30.05 -8.67
CA PRO A 367 -14.00 31.24 -8.60
C PRO A 367 -13.29 31.28 -7.25
N ILE A 368 -12.08 31.85 -7.23
CA ILE A 368 -11.20 31.91 -6.06
C ILE A 368 -10.66 33.33 -5.95
N GLY A 369 -10.63 33.86 -4.72
CA GLY A 369 -9.94 35.11 -4.38
C GLY A 369 -10.82 36.13 -3.69
N LYS A 370 -10.29 37.35 -3.61
CA LYS A 370 -10.90 38.50 -2.92
C LYS A 370 -11.88 39.25 -3.81
N LEU A 371 -12.84 39.93 -3.18
CA LEU A 371 -13.70 40.90 -3.86
C LEU A 371 -12.98 42.25 -4.04
N LYS A 372 -13.13 42.85 -5.21
CA LYS A 372 -12.38 44.05 -5.66
C LYS A 372 -12.44 45.23 -4.69
N ASN A 373 -13.62 45.49 -4.12
CA ASN A 373 -13.84 46.66 -3.25
C ASN A 373 -13.64 46.38 -1.76
N TYR A 374 -13.50 45.11 -1.36
CA TYR A 374 -13.44 44.73 0.05
C TYR A 374 -12.06 44.19 0.47
N LYS A 375 -11.18 43.87 -0.50
CA LYS A 375 -9.85 43.26 -0.28
C LYS A 375 -9.87 42.02 0.64
N LYS A 376 -11.04 41.36 0.72
CA LYS A 376 -11.35 40.19 1.55
C LYS A 376 -12.17 39.21 0.72
N SER A 377 -12.08 37.94 1.05
CA SER A 377 -13.00 36.91 0.58
C SER A 377 -14.34 36.99 1.31
N ILE A 378 -15.37 36.38 0.70
CA ILE A 378 -16.76 36.47 1.18
C ILE A 378 -16.92 35.92 2.61
N ASN A 379 -16.19 34.86 2.96
CA ASN A 379 -16.21 34.27 4.31
C ASN A 379 -15.61 35.17 5.40
N LYS A 380 -14.89 36.24 5.04
CA LYS A 380 -14.25 37.20 5.97
C LYS A 380 -15.01 38.53 6.07
N LEU A 381 -16.13 38.67 5.38
CA LEU A 381 -16.95 39.89 5.40
C LEU A 381 -17.77 39.98 6.69
N SER A 382 -17.88 41.20 7.22
CA SER A 382 -18.77 41.57 8.30
C SER A 382 -20.24 41.57 7.84
N ASN A 383 -21.16 41.56 8.81
CA ASN A 383 -22.60 41.61 8.51
C ASN A 383 -23.03 42.89 7.77
N ASN A 384 -22.30 44.00 7.93
CA ASN A 384 -22.59 45.24 7.22
C ASN A 384 -22.13 45.16 5.76
N GLU A 385 -20.89 44.71 5.53
CA GLU A 385 -20.35 44.48 4.17
C GLU A 385 -21.22 43.47 3.38
N LEU A 386 -21.74 42.43 4.03
CA LEU A 386 -22.67 41.48 3.40
C LEU A 386 -24.01 42.11 2.99
N LYS A 387 -24.52 43.08 3.76
CA LYS A 387 -25.76 43.81 3.44
C LYS A 387 -25.55 44.74 2.24
N GLU A 388 -24.43 45.46 2.21
CA GLU A 388 -24.06 46.33 1.09
C GLU A 388 -23.97 45.56 -0.24
N LEU A 389 -23.40 44.35 -0.20
CA LEU A 389 -23.31 43.45 -1.35
C LEU A 389 -24.62 42.74 -1.70
N ASN A 390 -25.73 43.04 -1.00
CA ASN A 390 -27.02 42.37 -1.16
C ASN A 390 -26.95 40.84 -0.98
N ILE A 391 -26.00 40.33 -0.19
CA ILE A 391 -25.86 38.89 0.10
C ILE A 391 -26.93 38.50 1.14
N LYS A 392 -28.18 38.43 0.69
CA LYS A 392 -29.37 38.10 1.46
C LYS A 392 -30.32 37.25 0.61
N LEU A 393 -31.05 36.35 1.27
CA LEU A 393 -32.03 35.48 0.63
C LEU A 393 -32.98 36.26 -0.29
N GLY A 394 -33.11 35.80 -1.53
CA GLY A 394 -34.02 36.36 -2.54
C GLY A 394 -33.52 37.63 -3.24
N ARG A 395 -32.35 38.16 -2.90
CA ARG A 395 -31.79 39.36 -3.55
C ARG A 395 -30.88 39.00 -4.72
N SER A 396 -30.86 39.88 -5.72
CA SER A 396 -29.89 39.82 -6.82
C SER A 396 -28.56 40.40 -6.36
N ILE A 397 -27.47 39.76 -6.78
CA ILE A 397 -26.10 40.16 -6.47
C ILE A 397 -25.29 40.31 -7.75
N ASN A 398 -24.35 41.25 -7.73
CA ASN A 398 -23.30 41.41 -8.72
C ASN A 398 -21.97 41.52 -7.97
N LEU A 399 -21.12 40.51 -8.08
CA LEU A 399 -19.86 40.40 -7.38
C LEU A 399 -18.71 40.47 -8.39
N GLU A 400 -17.80 41.42 -8.18
CA GLU A 400 -16.54 41.51 -8.94
C GLU A 400 -15.36 41.12 -8.04
N PHE A 401 -14.62 40.10 -8.47
CA PHE A 401 -13.39 39.68 -7.82
C PHE A 401 -12.22 40.59 -8.26
N GLU A 402 -11.19 40.73 -7.44
CA GLU A 402 -9.95 41.46 -7.80
C GLU A 402 -9.30 40.92 -9.08
N SER A 403 -9.51 39.63 -9.37
CA SER A 403 -9.08 39.00 -10.61
C SER A 403 -9.75 39.58 -11.87
N GLY A 404 -10.91 40.23 -11.73
CA GLY A 404 -11.78 40.64 -12.84
C GLY A 404 -12.82 39.59 -13.22
N ILE A 405 -12.96 38.52 -12.42
CA ILE A 405 -14.11 37.62 -12.54
C ILE A 405 -15.35 38.37 -12.06
N LYS A 406 -16.42 38.32 -12.86
CA LYS A 406 -17.73 38.86 -12.51
C LYS A 406 -18.70 37.71 -12.31
N LEU A 407 -19.49 37.78 -11.23
CA LEU A 407 -20.54 36.83 -10.90
C LEU A 407 -21.84 37.58 -10.67
N GLU A 408 -22.90 37.17 -11.36
CA GLU A 408 -24.23 37.78 -11.25
C GLU A 408 -25.28 36.69 -11.03
N GLY A 409 -26.32 36.96 -10.24
CA GLY A 409 -27.44 36.05 -10.05
C GLY A 409 -28.28 36.36 -8.81
N LYS A 410 -29.19 35.46 -8.43
CA LYS A 410 -30.11 35.64 -7.28
C LYS A 410 -29.82 34.66 -6.16
N VAL A 411 -29.62 35.15 -4.94
CA VAL A 411 -29.30 34.33 -3.76
C VAL A 411 -30.49 33.47 -3.36
N LYS A 412 -30.31 32.14 -3.37
CA LYS A 412 -31.31 31.14 -2.99
C LYS A 412 -31.07 30.52 -1.62
N LYS A 413 -29.82 30.46 -1.16
CA LYS A 413 -29.48 29.91 0.16
C LYS A 413 -28.11 30.40 0.59
N ILE A 414 -27.94 30.64 1.89
CA ILE A 414 -26.65 30.91 2.51
C ILE A 414 -26.39 29.80 3.53
N THR A 415 -25.27 29.10 3.41
CA THR A 415 -24.85 28.06 4.36
C THR A 415 -23.70 28.59 5.20
N ARG A 416 -23.88 28.52 6.52
CA ARG A 416 -22.89 28.96 7.51
C ARG A 416 -22.39 27.79 8.36
N LYS A 417 -21.16 27.92 8.88
CA LYS A 417 -20.59 27.01 9.88
C LYS A 417 -19.80 27.83 10.89
N LYS A 418 -20.14 27.72 12.18
CA LYS A 418 -19.57 28.55 13.26
C LYS A 418 -19.56 30.05 12.89
N SER A 419 -20.71 30.55 12.43
CA SER A 419 -20.96 31.94 12.02
C SER A 419 -20.34 32.42 10.69
N GLU A 420 -19.35 31.73 10.14
CA GLU A 420 -18.77 32.04 8.82
C GLU A 420 -19.64 31.53 7.68
N ILE A 421 -19.75 32.29 6.57
CA ILE A 421 -20.38 31.82 5.34
C ILE A 421 -19.40 30.91 4.60
N ILE A 422 -19.81 29.68 4.30
CA ILE A 422 -18.99 28.73 3.55
C ILE A 422 -19.49 28.53 2.12
N LEU A 423 -20.80 28.70 1.88
CA LEU A 423 -21.42 28.43 0.60
C LEU A 423 -22.63 29.33 0.38
N ILE A 424 -22.77 29.88 -0.83
CA ILE A 424 -23.96 30.62 -1.26
C ILE A 424 -24.53 29.94 -2.50
N LYS A 425 -25.78 29.51 -2.44
CA LYS A 425 -26.50 28.99 -3.61
C LYS A 425 -27.14 30.14 -4.36
N ILE A 426 -26.93 30.18 -5.67
CA ILE A 426 -27.29 31.28 -6.57
C ILE A 426 -28.05 30.70 -7.76
N SER A 427 -29.28 31.17 -8.00
CA SER A 427 -30.05 30.83 -9.21
C SER A 427 -29.83 31.86 -10.31
N ASN A 428 -30.05 31.47 -11.56
CA ASN A 428 -29.81 32.32 -12.74
C ASN A 428 -28.41 32.92 -12.71
N CYS A 429 -27.42 32.08 -12.40
CA CYS A 429 -26.05 32.52 -12.17
C CYS A 429 -25.27 32.59 -13.48
N THR A 430 -24.55 33.68 -13.66
CA THR A 430 -23.60 33.87 -14.76
C THR A 430 -22.24 34.21 -14.18
N ILE A 431 -21.19 33.54 -14.66
CA ILE A 431 -19.80 33.86 -14.29
C ILE A 431 -19.01 34.19 -15.54
N GLN A 432 -18.34 35.32 -15.56
CA GLN A 432 -17.59 35.81 -16.72
C GLN A 432 -16.17 36.22 -16.35
N PHE A 433 -15.23 35.96 -17.25
CA PHE A 433 -13.85 36.45 -17.18
C PHE A 433 -13.34 36.80 -18.58
N ASN A 434 -12.81 38.02 -18.77
CA ASN A 434 -12.33 38.52 -20.07
C ASN A 434 -13.31 38.25 -21.23
N LYS A 435 -14.58 38.64 -21.06
CA LYS A 435 -15.68 38.43 -22.00
C LYS A 435 -16.08 36.96 -22.27
N LYS A 436 -15.40 35.97 -21.68
CA LYS A 436 -15.76 34.54 -21.79
C LYS A 436 -16.60 34.09 -20.61
N TYR A 437 -17.67 33.33 -20.87
CA TYR A 437 -18.48 32.71 -19.83
C TYR A 437 -17.78 31.48 -19.26
N LEU A 438 -17.66 31.45 -17.94
CA LEU A 438 -17.16 30.30 -17.17
C LEU A 438 -18.30 29.44 -16.64
N TYR A 439 -19.48 30.02 -16.45
CA TYR A 439 -20.70 29.36 -16.02
C TYR A 439 -21.91 30.11 -16.57
N LEU A 440 -22.94 29.38 -17.01
CA LEU A 440 -24.18 29.91 -17.56
C LEU A 440 -25.41 29.43 -16.76
N PRO A 441 -26.51 30.20 -16.74
CA PRO A 441 -27.74 29.85 -16.01
C PRO A 441 -28.33 28.47 -16.35
N GLU A 442 -28.18 28.04 -17.59
CA GLU A 442 -28.67 26.75 -18.12
C GLU A 442 -28.05 25.52 -17.42
N PHE A 443 -26.89 25.67 -16.77
CA PHE A 443 -26.28 24.60 -15.97
C PHE A 443 -26.96 24.43 -14.60
N GLY A 444 -27.93 25.30 -14.27
CA GLY A 444 -28.70 25.25 -13.03
C GLY A 444 -28.12 26.14 -11.93
N ASN A 445 -28.48 25.84 -10.68
CA ASN A 445 -28.03 26.62 -9.53
C ASN A 445 -26.51 26.52 -9.36
N PHE A 446 -25.87 27.65 -9.13
CA PHE A 446 -24.46 27.73 -8.81
C PHE A 446 -24.24 27.77 -7.30
N ASP A 447 -23.34 26.93 -6.80
CA ASP A 447 -22.97 26.89 -5.39
C ASP A 447 -21.61 27.56 -5.22
N LEU A 448 -21.58 28.82 -4.79
CA LEU A 448 -20.36 29.63 -4.63
C LEU A 448 -19.66 29.32 -3.31
N ILE A 449 -18.47 28.73 -3.37
CA ILE A 449 -17.56 28.66 -2.21
C ILE A 449 -17.01 30.05 -1.92
N CYS A 450 -17.04 30.43 -0.64
CA CYS A 450 -16.78 31.80 -0.20
C CYS A 450 -15.33 32.06 0.25
N GLY A 451 -14.38 31.19 -0.13
CA GLY A 451 -12.99 31.23 0.34
C GLY A 451 -11.99 31.85 -0.63
N GLU A 452 -10.74 32.01 -0.18
CA GLU A 452 -9.72 32.81 -0.86
C GLU A 452 -8.52 32.00 -1.37
N ILE A 453 -7.96 31.12 -0.54
CA ILE A 453 -6.63 30.55 -0.76
C ILE A 453 -6.70 29.03 -0.76
N ILE A 454 -6.02 28.40 -1.73
CA ILE A 454 -5.81 26.95 -1.73
C ILE A 454 -4.61 26.63 -0.84
N ASN A 455 -4.86 26.19 0.40
CA ASN A 455 -3.79 25.86 1.35
C ASN A 455 -3.18 24.48 1.14
N SER A 456 -3.93 23.55 0.54
CA SER A 456 -3.50 22.16 0.41
C SER A 456 -4.19 21.49 -0.77
N VAL A 457 -3.46 20.60 -1.47
CA VAL A 457 -4.02 19.72 -2.49
C VAL A 457 -3.50 18.31 -2.24
N TYR A 458 -4.38 17.31 -2.11
CA TYR A 458 -3.98 15.94 -1.79
C TYR A 458 -4.76 14.90 -2.60
N GLY A 459 -4.20 13.69 -2.71
CA GLY A 459 -4.84 12.57 -3.41
C GLY A 459 -6.05 11.99 -2.66
N GLY A 460 -7.07 11.57 -3.39
CA GLY A 460 -8.31 11.02 -2.81
C GLY A 460 -9.35 12.08 -2.46
N VAL A 461 -10.35 11.66 -1.68
CA VAL A 461 -11.58 12.44 -1.39
C VAL A 461 -11.71 12.75 0.09
N ALA A 462 -12.33 13.89 0.43
CA ALA A 462 -12.46 14.37 1.80
C ALA A 462 -13.41 13.50 2.65
N ASP A 463 -14.56 13.11 2.11
CA ASP A 463 -15.54 12.26 2.79
C ASP A 463 -15.78 10.98 1.98
N LYS A 464 -14.87 10.02 2.15
CA LYS A 464 -14.88 8.71 1.48
C LYS A 464 -16.20 7.95 1.67
N LEU A 465 -16.85 8.09 2.83
CA LEU A 465 -18.09 7.38 3.14
C LEU A 465 -19.25 7.86 2.29
N ASN A 466 -19.33 9.17 2.03
CA ASN A 466 -20.40 9.76 1.25
C ASN A 466 -20.07 9.91 -0.23
N PHE A 467 -18.78 9.90 -0.62
CA PHE A 467 -18.38 10.02 -2.02
C PHE A 467 -18.80 8.79 -2.84
N ASP A 468 -18.55 7.60 -2.30
CA ASP A 468 -18.79 6.29 -2.94
C ASP A 468 -20.13 5.65 -2.50
N LYS A 469 -21.22 6.44 -2.38
CA LYS A 469 -22.56 5.90 -2.05
C LYS A 469 -23.03 4.85 -3.07
N ILE A 470 -22.54 4.92 -4.29
CA ILE A 470 -22.78 3.91 -5.33
C ILE A 470 -21.69 2.84 -5.20
N LYS A 471 -22.10 1.60 -4.92
CA LYS A 471 -21.24 0.41 -5.05
C LYS A 471 -20.82 0.28 -6.51
N VAL A 472 -19.71 0.89 -6.88
CA VAL A 472 -19.00 0.44 -8.08
C VAL A 472 -18.48 -0.94 -7.72
N ASN A 473 -18.99 -1.99 -8.38
CA ASN A 473 -18.40 -3.33 -8.35
C ASN A 473 -16.93 -3.14 -8.69
N SER A 474 -16.10 -3.08 -7.66
CA SER A 474 -14.70 -2.76 -7.88
C SER A 474 -14.10 -3.96 -8.58
N LYS A 475 -13.29 -3.72 -9.61
CA LYS A 475 -12.48 -4.75 -10.27
C LYS A 475 -11.80 -5.67 -9.23
N TYR A 476 -11.43 -5.09 -8.08
CA TYR A 476 -10.91 -5.77 -6.89
C TYR A 476 -11.81 -6.89 -6.33
N GLU A 477 -13.11 -6.67 -6.15
CA GLU A 477 -14.03 -7.66 -5.55
C GLU A 477 -14.15 -8.94 -6.39
N SER A 478 -13.92 -8.86 -7.70
CA SER A 478 -13.92 -10.03 -8.57
C SER A 478 -12.72 -10.97 -8.33
N PHE A 479 -11.56 -10.44 -7.90
CA PHE A 479 -10.36 -11.24 -7.64
C PHE A 479 -10.48 -12.08 -6.36
N ASN A 480 -11.22 -11.61 -5.36
CA ASN A 480 -11.36 -12.31 -4.08
C ASN A 480 -12.19 -13.61 -4.15
N LYS A 481 -12.87 -13.89 -5.27
CA LYS A 481 -13.73 -15.09 -5.42
C LYS A 481 -13.01 -16.35 -5.91
N LYS A 482 -11.82 -16.23 -6.49
CA LYS A 482 -11.13 -17.35 -7.18
C LYS A 482 -9.99 -17.95 -6.35
N TYR A 483 -10.27 -18.71 -5.29
CA TYR A 483 -9.24 -19.56 -4.67
C TYR A 483 -9.81 -20.92 -4.30
N GLU A 484 -9.27 -21.95 -4.94
CA GLU A 484 -9.38 -23.33 -4.49
C GLU A 484 -7.96 -23.84 -4.22
N ASN A 485 -7.74 -24.36 -3.02
CA ASN A 485 -6.45 -24.93 -2.66
C ASN A 485 -6.36 -26.32 -3.31
N CYS A 486 -5.74 -26.42 -4.48
CA CYS A 486 -5.53 -27.71 -5.15
C CYS A 486 -4.19 -28.32 -4.73
N ASN A 487 -4.13 -28.87 -3.52
CA ASN A 487 -2.95 -29.61 -3.07
C ASN A 487 -3.08 -31.10 -3.38
N ASN A 488 -1.96 -31.73 -3.74
CA ASN A 488 -1.88 -33.17 -3.98
C ASN A 488 -2.15 -33.92 -2.67
N LYS A 489 -3.37 -34.46 -2.53
CA LYS A 489 -3.83 -35.15 -1.30
C LYS A 489 -2.84 -36.22 -0.83
N LYS A 490 -2.25 -36.98 -1.76
CA LYS A 490 -1.33 -38.08 -1.46
C LYS A 490 0.02 -37.56 -0.92
N LEU A 491 0.57 -36.52 -1.53
CA LEU A 491 1.79 -35.88 -1.03
C LEU A 491 1.57 -35.30 0.37
N ASN A 492 0.44 -34.61 0.59
CA ASN A 492 0.08 -34.07 1.90
C ASN A 492 -0.03 -35.18 2.97
N THR A 493 -0.56 -36.36 2.62
CA THR A 493 -0.54 -37.53 3.54
C THR A 493 0.87 -37.94 3.95
N PHE A 494 1.85 -37.85 3.05
CA PHE A 494 3.25 -38.14 3.40
C PHE A 494 3.85 -37.08 4.31
N HIS A 495 3.54 -35.79 4.11
CA HIS A 495 3.98 -34.74 5.03
C HIS A 495 3.37 -34.91 6.44
N ILE A 496 2.11 -35.37 6.55
CA ILE A 496 1.52 -35.75 7.85
C ILE A 496 2.37 -36.85 8.52
N LYS A 497 2.72 -37.91 7.79
CA LYS A 497 3.55 -39.01 8.31
C LYS A 497 4.95 -38.51 8.72
N ALA A 498 5.58 -37.66 7.92
CA ALA A 498 6.88 -37.07 8.25
C ALA A 498 6.80 -36.23 9.53
N ASN A 499 5.73 -35.43 9.70
CA ASN A 499 5.55 -34.65 10.91
C ASN A 499 5.33 -35.52 12.16
N LEU A 500 4.64 -36.66 12.04
CA LEU A 500 4.48 -37.62 13.14
C LEU A 500 5.81 -38.22 13.62
N LEU A 501 6.79 -38.38 12.73
CA LEU A 501 8.14 -38.84 13.10
C LEU A 501 8.86 -37.88 14.06
N ASN A 502 8.49 -36.59 14.10
CA ASN A 502 9.03 -35.66 15.09
C ASN A 502 8.57 -35.95 16.52
N LYS A 503 7.44 -36.63 16.69
CA LYS A 503 6.86 -36.97 18.00
C LYS A 503 7.13 -38.42 18.40
N ASN A 504 7.06 -39.34 17.45
CA ASN A 504 7.22 -40.77 17.68
C ASN A 504 8.08 -41.37 16.56
N TYR A 505 9.40 -41.30 16.74
CA TYR A 505 10.36 -41.73 15.75
C TYR A 505 10.49 -43.27 15.70
N SER A 506 10.63 -43.82 14.49
CA SER A 506 10.96 -45.23 14.27
C SER A 506 11.77 -45.34 12.98
N SER A 507 12.90 -46.06 13.05
CA SER A 507 13.76 -46.31 11.88
C SER A 507 13.00 -47.01 10.76
N GLU A 508 12.19 -48.02 11.08
CA GLU A 508 11.39 -48.76 10.10
C GLU A 508 10.37 -47.85 9.40
N LYS A 509 9.59 -47.08 10.17
CA LYS A 509 8.61 -46.13 9.62
C LYS A 509 9.27 -45.05 8.78
N SER A 510 10.43 -44.53 9.21
CA SER A 510 11.20 -43.53 8.47
C SER A 510 11.73 -44.08 7.14
N LEU A 511 12.27 -45.30 7.14
CA LEU A 511 12.78 -45.94 5.93
C LEU A 511 11.66 -46.25 4.94
N LYS A 512 10.51 -46.74 5.43
CA LYS A 512 9.32 -46.98 4.61
C LYS A 512 8.83 -45.67 3.96
N LEU A 513 8.72 -44.60 4.75
CA LEU A 513 8.30 -43.30 4.25
C LEU A 513 9.29 -42.74 3.21
N PHE A 514 10.60 -42.85 3.46
CA PHE A 514 11.63 -42.47 2.49
C PHE A 514 11.43 -43.22 1.16
N ASN A 515 11.30 -44.54 1.19
CA ASN A 515 11.12 -45.34 -0.03
C ASN A 515 9.83 -44.98 -0.78
N ASP A 516 8.72 -44.78 -0.06
CA ASP A 516 7.44 -44.37 -0.63
C ASP A 516 7.53 -43.00 -1.32
N VAL A 517 8.20 -42.03 -0.70
CA VAL A 517 8.41 -40.70 -1.28
C VAL A 517 9.23 -40.80 -2.56
N ILE A 518 10.34 -41.54 -2.56
CA ILE A 518 11.19 -41.70 -3.75
C ILE A 518 10.42 -42.35 -4.90
N LYS A 519 9.56 -43.33 -4.59
CA LYS A 519 8.74 -44.02 -5.60
C LYS A 519 7.67 -43.10 -6.21
N TYR A 520 6.89 -42.41 -5.40
CA TYR A 520 5.72 -41.67 -5.87
C TYR A 520 5.98 -40.20 -6.18
N PHE A 521 6.99 -39.62 -5.54
CA PHE A 521 7.31 -38.19 -5.59
C PHE A 521 8.83 -37.96 -5.67
N PRO A 522 9.51 -38.48 -6.71
CA PRO A 522 10.97 -38.47 -6.81
C PRO A 522 11.61 -37.07 -6.87
N LYS A 523 10.80 -36.02 -7.09
CA LYS A 523 11.24 -34.62 -7.16
C LYS A 523 10.96 -33.82 -5.87
N GLU A 524 10.26 -34.40 -4.89
CA GLU A 524 9.83 -33.68 -3.69
C GLU A 524 10.89 -33.79 -2.58
N TRP A 525 11.85 -32.86 -2.56
CA TRP A 525 12.96 -32.88 -1.61
C TRP A 525 12.59 -32.37 -0.21
N LEU A 526 11.58 -31.49 -0.09
CA LEU A 526 11.24 -30.87 1.20
C LEU A 526 10.83 -31.90 2.24
N ILE A 527 10.03 -32.89 1.85
CA ILE A 527 9.65 -34.00 2.73
C ILE A 527 10.86 -34.87 3.10
N LEU A 528 11.83 -35.07 2.19
CA LEU A 528 13.06 -35.79 2.50
C LEU A 528 13.85 -35.05 3.58
N TYR A 529 13.94 -33.72 3.48
CA TYR A 529 14.54 -32.90 4.52
C TYR A 529 13.82 -33.05 5.88
N GLU A 530 12.48 -33.11 5.91
CA GLU A 530 11.76 -33.33 7.17
C GLU A 530 12.08 -34.70 7.81
N ILE A 531 12.17 -35.76 7.00
CA ILE A 531 12.57 -37.08 7.49
C ILE A 531 14.03 -37.05 7.97
N LEU A 532 14.91 -36.31 7.29
CA LEU A 532 16.29 -36.09 7.71
C LEU A 532 16.36 -35.41 9.08
N GLU A 533 15.54 -34.38 9.32
CA GLU A 533 15.49 -33.70 10.61
C GLU A 533 15.07 -34.65 11.74
N SER A 534 14.05 -35.46 11.53
CA SER A 534 13.60 -36.42 12.55
C SER A 534 14.64 -37.52 12.79
N SER A 535 15.24 -38.08 11.74
CA SER A 535 16.26 -39.14 11.85
C SER A 535 17.55 -38.65 12.50
N SER A 536 18.03 -37.46 12.14
CA SER A 536 19.26 -36.90 12.70
C SER A 536 19.10 -36.56 14.19
N LYS A 537 17.93 -36.03 14.60
CA LYS A 537 17.62 -35.80 16.03
C LYS A 537 17.61 -37.07 16.88
N ASN A 538 17.33 -38.22 16.27
CA ASN A 538 17.30 -39.53 16.93
C ASN A 538 18.57 -40.35 16.63
N SER A 539 19.63 -39.71 16.11
CA SER A 539 20.93 -40.34 15.83
C SER A 539 20.88 -41.54 14.87
N ASP A 540 19.87 -41.67 14.01
CA ASP A 540 19.77 -42.73 13.01
C ASP A 540 20.64 -42.43 11.78
N LYS A 541 21.94 -42.67 11.92
CA LYS A 541 22.93 -42.41 10.86
C LYS A 541 22.64 -43.18 9.57
N LYS A 542 22.06 -44.38 9.66
CA LYS A 542 21.78 -45.23 8.49
C LYS A 542 20.76 -44.56 7.57
N ILE A 543 19.69 -44.02 8.16
CA ILE A 543 18.65 -43.32 7.39
C ILE A 543 19.12 -41.92 7.01
N SER A 544 19.72 -41.16 7.92
CA SER A 544 20.23 -39.82 7.64
C SER A 544 21.20 -39.82 6.45
N ASN A 545 22.17 -40.74 6.42
CA ASN A 545 23.15 -40.82 5.32
C ASN A 545 22.48 -41.15 3.97
N LYS A 546 21.48 -42.03 3.95
CA LYS A 546 20.71 -42.33 2.72
C LYS A 546 19.98 -41.09 2.21
N ILE A 547 19.34 -40.34 3.11
CA ILE A 547 18.60 -39.14 2.73
C ILE A 547 19.56 -38.03 2.28
N ILE A 548 20.67 -37.81 2.99
CA ILE A 548 21.70 -36.84 2.59
C ILE A 548 22.25 -37.17 1.20
N LYS A 549 22.56 -38.44 0.93
CA LYS A 549 23.00 -38.87 -0.41
C LYS A 549 21.96 -38.48 -1.47
N LYS A 550 20.67 -38.72 -1.20
CA LYS A 550 19.60 -38.36 -2.13
C LYS A 550 19.45 -36.84 -2.28
N LEU A 551 19.49 -36.07 -1.19
CA LEU A 551 19.43 -34.61 -1.23
C LEU A 551 20.60 -34.01 -2.01
N ASN A 552 21.79 -34.60 -1.93
CA ASN A 552 22.93 -34.20 -2.73
C ASN A 552 22.71 -34.43 -4.24
N GLU A 553 21.88 -35.39 -4.65
CA GLU A 553 21.51 -35.55 -6.07
C GLU A 553 20.61 -34.41 -6.58
N PHE A 554 19.88 -33.71 -5.70
CA PHE A 554 19.11 -32.51 -6.08
C PHE A 554 20.00 -31.27 -6.22
N ILE A 555 21.19 -31.31 -5.63
CA ILE A 555 22.18 -30.25 -5.74
C ILE A 555 22.87 -30.38 -7.10
N LYS A 556 22.25 -29.82 -8.14
CA LYS A 556 22.79 -29.77 -9.50
C LYS A 556 22.81 -28.33 -10.00
N HIS A 557 23.97 -27.87 -10.48
CA HIS A 557 24.19 -26.50 -10.96
C HIS A 557 23.88 -25.40 -9.89
N ASN A 558 24.20 -24.14 -10.19
CA ASN A 558 24.00 -23.00 -9.28
C ASN A 558 22.54 -22.46 -9.29
N ASN A 559 21.53 -23.34 -9.31
CA ASN A 559 20.13 -22.92 -9.28
C ASN A 559 19.62 -22.63 -7.85
N SER A 560 18.46 -21.95 -7.73
CA SER A 560 17.89 -21.52 -6.45
C SER A 560 17.60 -22.70 -5.52
N GLU A 561 16.99 -23.76 -6.03
CA GLU A 561 16.66 -24.99 -5.29
C GLU A 561 17.92 -25.62 -4.64
N SER A 562 19.02 -25.73 -5.38
CA SER A 562 20.29 -26.26 -4.86
C SER A 562 20.82 -25.44 -3.69
N LYS A 563 20.74 -24.10 -3.77
CA LYS A 563 21.18 -23.22 -2.66
C LYS A 563 20.33 -23.42 -1.42
N VAL A 564 19.02 -23.60 -1.58
CA VAL A 564 18.08 -23.83 -0.47
C VAL A 564 18.37 -25.13 0.24
N ILE A 565 18.53 -26.22 -0.52
CA ILE A 565 18.82 -27.54 0.03
C ILE A 565 20.15 -27.49 0.80
N LYS A 566 21.19 -26.86 0.24
CA LYS A 566 22.47 -26.64 0.93
C LYS A 566 22.30 -25.90 2.26
N ARG A 567 21.47 -24.86 2.32
CA ARG A 567 21.20 -24.12 3.58
C ARG A 567 20.51 -25.02 4.59
N GLY A 568 19.49 -25.78 4.17
CA GLY A 568 18.83 -26.75 5.02
C GLY A 568 19.82 -27.76 5.60
N LEU A 569 20.67 -28.37 4.76
CA LEU A 569 21.66 -29.35 5.20
C LEU A 569 22.64 -28.78 6.24
N LYS A 570 23.05 -27.51 6.14
CA LYS A 570 23.91 -26.85 7.13
C LYS A 570 23.25 -26.70 8.51
N LEU A 571 21.92 -26.74 8.60
CA LEU A 571 21.18 -26.69 9.87
C LEU A 571 21.13 -28.05 10.58
N ILE A 572 21.41 -29.14 9.86
CA ILE A 572 21.47 -30.48 10.43
C ILE A 572 22.82 -30.64 11.12
N LYS A 573 22.79 -30.86 12.43
CA LYS A 573 23.97 -31.09 13.27
C LYS A 573 24.26 -32.57 13.44
#